data_AF-A0A753ABP2-F1
#
_entry.id   AF-A0A753ABP2-F1
#
_cell.length_a   1.000
_cell.length_b   1.000
_cell.length_c   1.000
_cell.angle_alpha   90.00
_cell.angle_beta   90.00
_cell.angle_gamma   90.00
#
_symmetry.space_group_name_H-M   'P 1'
#
loop_
_entity.id
_entity.type
_entity.pdbx_description
1 polymer ?
#
loop_
_entity_poly.entity_id
_entity_poly.type
_entity_poly.pdbx_seq_one_letter_code
_entity_poly.pdbx_strand_id
1 'polypeptide(L)'
;NKTITDTGCGNICLAGAVIEVMGVRGAMTIRITTPTTTSGGGVASAQFTYINNGDGYAPGWRRDYNTINKPTAGDVGALPVTGGRLNGPLSIGTDNALGGNSIVLGDNDTGFKQNGDGLLDIYANGVQVFRFQNDTLESKKSINVTGRLTPTDYGNFDSRFVQDIRLGSLQYGQVWNGPGFSDTSGYVITGIINGNSDELVDGAHRRPIQKLIGNQWYNVVSI
;
A
#
# COMPACT_ATOMS: atom_id res chain seq x y z
N ASN A 1 -42.42 16.28 -37.40
CA ASN A 1 -41.20 15.76 -38.06
C ASN A 1 -41.23 14.25 -38.05
N LYS A 2 -40.90 13.60 -39.18
CA LYS A 2 -40.80 12.14 -39.24
C LYS A 2 -39.45 11.70 -38.67
N THR A 3 -39.48 10.75 -37.74
CA THR A 3 -38.29 10.18 -37.08
C THR A 3 -38.40 8.66 -37.15
N ILE A 4 -37.33 7.98 -37.55
CA ILE A 4 -37.21 6.52 -37.49
C ILE A 4 -36.65 6.17 -36.10
N THR A 5 -37.31 5.27 -35.36
CA THR A 5 -37.03 5.01 -33.93
C THR A 5 -36.71 3.55 -33.61
N ASP A 6 -36.84 2.67 -34.59
CA ASP A 6 -36.71 1.22 -34.51
C ASP A 6 -35.36 0.70 -35.05
N THR A 7 -34.34 1.57 -35.07
CA THR A 7 -33.03 1.24 -35.65
C THR A 7 -32.13 0.43 -34.72
N GLY A 8 -32.36 0.51 -33.40
CA GLY A 8 -31.46 -0.03 -32.38
C GLY A 8 -30.12 0.71 -32.24
N CYS A 9 -29.81 1.68 -33.09
CA CYS A 9 -28.57 2.45 -33.07
C CYS A 9 -28.79 3.97 -32.94
N GLY A 10 -30.00 4.36 -32.54
CA GLY A 10 -30.41 5.74 -32.29
C GLY A 10 -31.45 6.26 -33.27
N ASN A 11 -32.22 7.25 -32.83
CA ASN A 11 -33.31 7.82 -33.62
C ASN A 11 -32.79 8.63 -34.80
N ILE A 12 -33.36 8.41 -36.00
CA ILE A 12 -32.99 9.13 -37.22
C ILE A 12 -34.02 10.21 -37.51
N CYS A 13 -33.66 11.48 -37.35
CA CYS A 13 -34.49 12.60 -37.80
C CYS A 13 -34.41 12.72 -39.32
N LEU A 14 -35.55 12.79 -40.01
CA LEU A 14 -35.60 12.91 -41.48
C LEU A 14 -35.72 14.36 -41.97
N ALA A 15 -36.07 15.31 -41.10
CA ALA A 15 -36.12 16.71 -41.46
C ALA A 15 -34.70 17.22 -41.71
N GLY A 16 -34.42 17.70 -42.93
CA GLY A 16 -33.09 18.19 -43.33
C GLY A 16 -32.03 17.10 -43.50
N ALA A 17 -32.41 15.83 -43.51
CA ALA A 17 -31.48 14.72 -43.77
C ALA A 17 -31.26 14.50 -45.27
N VAL A 18 -30.06 14.03 -45.62
CA VAL A 18 -29.78 13.47 -46.96
C VAL A 18 -30.01 11.96 -46.89
N ILE A 19 -30.78 11.41 -47.85
CA ILE A 19 -31.06 9.99 -47.96
C ILE A 19 -30.54 9.49 -49.30
N GLU A 20 -29.63 8.53 -49.25
CA GLU A 20 -29.09 7.85 -50.42
C GLU A 20 -29.56 6.41 -50.42
N VAL A 21 -30.20 5.96 -51.50
CA VAL A 21 -30.63 4.58 -51.68
C VAL A 21 -29.87 3.99 -52.86
N MET A 22 -29.15 2.92 -52.60
CA MET A 22 -28.32 2.21 -53.57
C MET A 22 -28.80 0.77 -53.68
N GLY A 23 -28.95 0.24 -54.89
CA GLY A 23 -29.38 -1.14 -55.13
C GLY A 23 -30.84 -1.29 -55.56
N VAL A 24 -31.39 -2.48 -55.34
CA VAL A 24 -32.74 -2.90 -55.79
C VAL A 24 -33.59 -3.38 -54.62
N ARG A 25 -34.89 -3.59 -54.83
CA ARG A 25 -35.86 -3.94 -53.78
C ARG A 25 -35.46 -5.13 -52.90
N GLY A 26 -34.77 -6.13 -53.47
CA GLY A 26 -34.30 -7.31 -52.74
C GLY A 26 -32.89 -7.18 -52.16
N ALA A 27 -32.11 -6.17 -52.56
CA ALA A 27 -30.74 -5.97 -52.12
C ALA A 27 -30.40 -4.47 -52.22
N MET A 28 -30.46 -3.76 -51.10
CA MET A 28 -30.23 -2.32 -51.02
C MET A 28 -29.36 -1.92 -49.83
N THR A 29 -28.63 -0.82 -50.02
CA THR A 29 -28.05 -0.03 -48.94
C THR A 29 -28.78 1.31 -48.87
N ILE A 30 -29.25 1.68 -47.69
CA ILE A 30 -29.80 3.01 -47.42
C ILE A 30 -28.81 3.71 -46.50
N ARG A 31 -28.33 4.88 -46.91
CA ARG A 31 -27.52 5.75 -46.06
C ARG A 31 -28.31 7.02 -45.76
N ILE A 32 -28.37 7.39 -44.49
CA ILE A 32 -29.02 8.61 -44.03
C ILE A 32 -28.00 9.46 -43.27
N THR A 33 -27.75 10.66 -43.76
CA THR A 33 -26.92 11.67 -43.08
C THR A 33 -27.83 12.71 -42.46
N THR A 34 -27.87 12.72 -41.13
CA THR A 34 -28.70 13.67 -40.37
C THR A 34 -28.06 15.07 -40.36
N PRO A 35 -28.86 16.15 -40.30
CA PRO A 35 -28.36 17.51 -40.18
C PRO A 35 -27.58 17.74 -38.87
N THR A 36 -26.89 18.89 -38.79
CA THR A 36 -26.09 19.28 -37.61
C THR A 36 -26.91 19.64 -36.36
N THR A 37 -28.22 19.79 -36.52
CA THR A 37 -29.18 20.02 -35.42
C THR A 37 -30.45 19.23 -35.68
N THR A 38 -31.08 18.74 -34.62
CA THR A 38 -32.30 17.92 -34.69
C THR A 38 -33.32 18.37 -33.65
N SER A 39 -34.59 18.03 -33.87
CA SER A 39 -35.67 18.18 -32.90
C SER A 39 -36.35 16.82 -32.68
N GLY A 40 -37.01 16.63 -31.53
CA GLY A 40 -37.75 15.39 -31.26
C GLY A 40 -36.86 14.16 -31.01
N GLY A 41 -35.65 14.35 -30.47
CA GLY A 41 -34.80 13.25 -29.99
C GLY A 41 -34.03 12.48 -31.06
N GLY A 42 -33.95 12.98 -32.29
CA GLY A 42 -33.07 12.41 -33.32
C GLY A 42 -31.59 12.71 -33.06
N VAL A 43 -30.69 11.82 -33.45
CA VAL A 43 -29.24 12.03 -33.34
C VAL A 43 -28.79 12.99 -34.45
N ALA A 44 -28.14 14.09 -34.09
CA ALA A 44 -27.60 15.07 -35.03
C ALA A 44 -26.19 14.69 -35.51
N SER A 45 -25.75 15.24 -36.65
CA SER A 45 -24.40 15.07 -37.21
C SER A 45 -23.96 13.60 -37.37
N ALA A 46 -24.92 12.68 -37.53
CA ALA A 46 -24.71 11.25 -37.61
C ALA A 46 -24.95 10.71 -39.04
N GLN A 47 -24.32 9.59 -39.34
CA GLN A 47 -24.57 8.79 -40.52
C GLN A 47 -25.11 7.42 -40.09
N PHE A 48 -26.25 7.05 -40.65
CA PHE A 48 -26.89 5.76 -40.44
C PHE A 48 -26.86 4.97 -41.73
N THR A 49 -26.44 3.71 -41.68
CA THR A 49 -26.40 2.82 -42.84
C THR A 49 -27.23 1.59 -42.55
N TYR A 50 -28.29 1.38 -43.33
CA TYR A 50 -29.03 0.13 -43.41
C TYR A 50 -28.50 -0.67 -44.59
N ILE A 51 -28.26 -1.97 -44.38
CA ILE A 51 -27.82 -2.87 -45.45
C ILE A 51 -28.74 -4.08 -45.46
N ASN A 52 -29.32 -4.38 -46.62
CA ASN A 52 -29.98 -5.63 -46.93
C ASN A 52 -29.39 -6.13 -48.25
N ASN A 53 -28.83 -7.34 -48.31
CA ASN A 53 -28.25 -7.88 -49.55
C ASN A 53 -28.99 -9.13 -50.06
N GLY A 54 -30.27 -9.30 -49.69
CA GLY A 54 -31.11 -10.40 -50.16
C GLY A 54 -31.02 -11.64 -49.28
N ASP A 55 -31.40 -12.77 -49.87
CA ASP A 55 -31.62 -14.02 -49.13
C ASP A 55 -30.36 -14.48 -48.37
N GLY A 56 -30.54 -14.85 -47.11
CA GLY A 56 -29.46 -15.30 -46.22
C GLY A 56 -28.66 -14.18 -45.54
N TYR A 57 -28.91 -12.90 -45.85
CA TYR A 57 -28.35 -11.79 -45.08
C TYR A 57 -29.20 -11.48 -43.83
N ALA A 58 -28.55 -10.90 -42.81
CA ALA A 58 -29.21 -10.30 -41.65
C ALA A 58 -29.25 -8.77 -41.84
N PRO A 59 -30.38 -8.20 -42.31
CA PRO A 59 -30.46 -6.76 -42.53
C PRO A 59 -30.44 -6.00 -41.21
N GLY A 60 -29.79 -4.84 -41.18
CA GLY A 60 -29.69 -4.07 -39.95
C GLY A 60 -29.14 -2.67 -40.15
N TRP A 61 -29.53 -1.79 -39.24
CA TRP A 61 -29.01 -0.43 -39.14
C TRP A 61 -27.69 -0.38 -38.38
N ARG A 62 -26.83 0.53 -38.79
CA ARG A 62 -25.54 0.85 -38.15
C ARG A 62 -25.44 2.37 -38.05
N ARG A 63 -24.80 2.87 -36.99
CA ARG A 63 -24.49 4.29 -36.84
C ARG A 63 -22.96 4.45 -36.83
N ASP A 64 -22.45 5.32 -37.69
CA ASP A 64 -21.03 5.59 -37.75
C ASP A 64 -20.61 6.59 -36.67
N TYR A 65 -19.45 6.37 -36.07
CA TYR A 65 -18.83 7.32 -35.14
C TYR A 65 -17.98 8.35 -35.89
N ASN A 66 -17.95 9.58 -35.39
CA ASN A 66 -17.18 10.69 -35.95
C ASN A 66 -16.72 11.67 -34.86
N THR A 67 -16.16 12.81 -35.26
CA THR A 67 -15.58 13.80 -34.33
C THR A 67 -16.60 14.44 -33.38
N ILE A 68 -17.89 14.46 -33.74
CA ILE A 68 -19.00 14.94 -32.90
C ILE A 68 -19.66 13.76 -32.18
N ASN A 69 -19.94 12.69 -32.91
CA ASN A 69 -20.53 11.46 -32.38
C ASN A 69 -19.41 10.45 -32.08
N LYS A 70 -18.68 10.67 -30.99
CA LYS A 70 -17.64 9.72 -30.52
C LYS A 70 -18.29 8.53 -29.81
N PRO A 71 -17.67 7.33 -29.82
CA PRO A 71 -18.09 6.27 -28.93
C PRO A 71 -17.86 6.69 -27.47
N THR A 72 -18.72 6.23 -26.57
CA THR A 72 -18.49 6.29 -25.12
C THR A 72 -17.55 5.16 -24.69
N ALA A 73 -16.99 5.27 -23.49
CA ALA A 73 -16.19 4.17 -22.91
C ALA A 73 -16.99 2.85 -22.84
N GLY A 74 -18.30 2.93 -22.54
CA GLY A 74 -19.19 1.77 -22.54
C GLY A 74 -19.35 1.14 -23.93
N ASP A 75 -19.43 1.96 -24.99
CA ASP A 75 -19.59 1.47 -26.36
C ASP A 75 -18.38 0.64 -26.84
N VAL A 76 -17.20 0.86 -26.25
CA VAL A 76 -15.96 0.17 -26.63
C VAL A 76 -15.38 -0.71 -25.52
N GLY A 77 -16.07 -0.88 -24.40
CA GLY A 77 -15.57 -1.67 -23.26
C GLY A 77 -14.34 -1.08 -22.56
N ALA A 78 -14.13 0.24 -22.65
CA ALA A 78 -13.05 0.94 -21.96
C ALA A 78 -13.44 1.34 -20.53
N LEU A 79 -12.44 1.57 -19.67
CA LEU A 79 -12.64 2.17 -18.35
C LEU A 79 -12.88 3.69 -18.51
N PRO A 80 -13.99 4.27 -17.99
CA PRO A 80 -14.26 5.70 -18.10
C PRO A 80 -13.25 6.57 -17.33
N VAL A 81 -12.97 7.78 -17.83
CA VAL A 81 -12.09 8.75 -17.15
C VAL A 81 -12.64 9.22 -15.80
N THR A 82 -13.97 9.17 -15.62
CA THR A 82 -14.64 9.44 -14.35
C THR A 82 -14.42 8.35 -13.31
N GLY A 83 -13.67 7.29 -13.65
CA GLY A 83 -13.45 6.12 -12.83
C GLY A 83 -14.45 5.00 -13.14
N GLY A 84 -14.18 3.83 -12.56
CA GLY A 84 -14.97 2.62 -12.68
C GLY A 84 -14.31 1.48 -11.92
N ARG A 85 -14.89 0.28 -11.98
CA ARG A 85 -14.34 -0.91 -11.34
C ARG A 85 -13.74 -1.84 -12.39
N LEU A 86 -12.46 -2.16 -12.24
CA LEU A 86 -11.88 -3.32 -12.88
C LEU A 86 -12.20 -4.55 -12.03
N ASN A 87 -12.85 -5.55 -12.61
CA ASN A 87 -13.17 -6.80 -11.90
C ASN A 87 -12.02 -7.82 -11.97
N GLY A 88 -11.04 -7.59 -12.85
CA GLY A 88 -9.82 -8.38 -12.98
C GLY A 88 -8.59 -7.65 -12.43
N PRO A 89 -7.41 -8.31 -12.48
CA PRO A 89 -6.16 -7.67 -12.12
C PRO A 89 -5.78 -6.56 -13.11
N LEU A 90 -4.97 -5.62 -12.63
CA LEU A 90 -4.21 -4.72 -13.49
C LEU A 90 -2.78 -5.27 -13.63
N SER A 91 -2.23 -5.20 -14.84
CA SER A 91 -0.86 -5.65 -15.11
C SER A 91 -0.12 -4.58 -15.90
N ILE A 92 1.16 -4.36 -15.59
CA ILE A 92 2.01 -3.41 -16.31
C ILE A 92 3.24 -4.15 -16.84
N GLY A 93 3.32 -4.27 -18.17
CA GLY A 93 4.46 -4.87 -18.87
C GLY A 93 4.50 -6.40 -18.87
N THR A 94 3.45 -7.08 -18.42
CA THR A 94 3.42 -8.53 -18.17
C THR A 94 2.00 -9.01 -17.88
N ASP A 95 1.76 -10.33 -17.86
CA ASP A 95 0.52 -10.93 -17.36
C ASP A 95 0.49 -10.94 -15.82
N ASN A 96 -0.69 -11.03 -15.20
CA ASN A 96 -0.81 -11.08 -13.73
C ASN A 96 -1.04 -12.51 -13.23
N ALA A 97 -0.03 -13.09 -12.57
CA ALA A 97 -0.11 -14.39 -11.91
C ALA A 97 -0.46 -14.30 -10.41
N LEU A 98 -0.49 -13.09 -9.81
CA LEU A 98 -1.00 -12.90 -8.45
C LEU A 98 -2.51 -13.14 -8.39
N GLY A 99 -3.25 -12.78 -9.43
CA GLY A 99 -4.69 -12.98 -9.59
C GLY A 99 -5.57 -12.15 -8.65
N GLY A 100 -6.88 -12.18 -8.88
CA GLY A 100 -7.85 -11.42 -8.08
C GLY A 100 -7.61 -9.91 -8.12
N ASN A 101 -7.81 -9.24 -6.97
CA ASN A 101 -7.60 -7.80 -6.81
C ASN A 101 -6.11 -7.49 -6.62
N SER A 102 -5.37 -7.42 -7.72
CA SER A 102 -3.92 -7.21 -7.69
C SER A 102 -3.39 -6.31 -8.80
N ILE A 103 -2.19 -5.80 -8.56
CA ILE A 103 -1.35 -5.08 -9.53
C ILE A 103 -0.01 -5.80 -9.59
N VAL A 104 0.47 -6.15 -10.79
CA VAL A 104 1.84 -6.65 -11.00
C VAL A 104 2.66 -5.69 -11.85
N LEU A 105 3.98 -5.66 -11.64
CA LEU A 105 4.88 -4.67 -12.22
C LEU A 105 6.14 -5.34 -12.80
N GLY A 106 6.30 -5.31 -14.12
CA GLY A 106 7.54 -5.75 -14.79
C GLY A 106 7.75 -7.27 -14.91
N ASP A 107 7.21 -8.05 -13.98
CA ASP A 107 7.08 -9.51 -14.04
C ASP A 107 5.67 -9.94 -13.60
N ASN A 108 5.33 -11.23 -13.70
CA ASN A 108 3.98 -11.69 -13.45
C ASN A 108 3.63 -11.96 -11.98
N ASP A 109 4.57 -11.86 -11.04
CA ASP A 109 4.39 -12.30 -9.66
C ASP A 109 5.02 -11.38 -8.59
N THR A 110 5.42 -10.16 -8.99
CA THR A 110 5.84 -9.07 -8.12
C THR A 110 4.84 -7.92 -8.18
N GLY A 111 4.37 -7.45 -7.02
CA GLY A 111 3.42 -6.34 -6.94
C GLY A 111 2.59 -6.28 -5.67
N PHE A 112 1.34 -5.81 -5.79
CA PHE A 112 0.42 -5.61 -4.68
C PHE A 112 -0.82 -6.48 -4.86
N LYS A 113 -1.30 -7.12 -3.78
CA LYS A 113 -2.51 -7.94 -3.80
C LYS A 113 -3.34 -7.71 -2.55
N GLN A 114 -4.64 -7.50 -2.73
CA GLN A 114 -5.60 -7.55 -1.62
C GLN A 114 -5.96 -9.00 -1.32
N ASN A 115 -5.70 -9.43 -0.08
CA ASN A 115 -5.96 -10.80 0.40
C ASN A 115 -7.11 -10.87 1.42
N GLY A 116 -7.87 -9.78 1.55
CA GLY A 116 -9.00 -9.65 2.45
C GLY A 116 -9.33 -8.18 2.66
N ASP A 117 -10.47 -7.92 3.31
CA ASP A 117 -10.78 -6.56 3.74
C ASP A 117 -9.71 -6.07 4.73
N GLY A 118 -9.19 -4.87 4.50
CA GLY A 118 -8.08 -4.30 5.27
C GLY A 118 -6.72 -5.00 5.12
N LEU A 119 -6.56 -6.02 4.27
CA LEU A 119 -5.30 -6.76 4.09
C LEU A 119 -4.67 -6.49 2.72
N LEU A 120 -3.67 -5.61 2.70
CA LEU A 120 -2.87 -5.33 1.50
C LEU A 120 -1.49 -5.94 1.63
N ASP A 121 -1.16 -6.85 0.71
CA ASP A 121 0.10 -7.57 0.70
C ASP A 121 1.00 -7.14 -0.45
N ILE A 122 2.30 -7.05 -0.18
CA ILE A 122 3.36 -6.87 -1.18
C ILE A 122 3.97 -8.23 -1.47
N TYR A 123 4.08 -8.55 -2.77
CA TYR A 123 4.70 -9.76 -3.29
C TYR A 123 5.96 -9.43 -4.09
N ALA A 124 6.95 -10.30 -4.00
CA ALA A 124 8.12 -10.32 -4.88
C ALA A 124 8.39 -11.77 -5.30
N ASN A 125 8.44 -12.03 -6.60
CA ASN A 125 8.67 -13.36 -7.17
C ASN A 125 7.76 -14.44 -6.54
N GLY A 126 6.46 -14.13 -6.46
CA GLY A 126 5.42 -15.02 -5.93
C GLY A 126 5.39 -15.15 -4.40
N VAL A 127 6.28 -14.46 -3.68
CA VAL A 127 6.39 -14.55 -2.21
C VAL A 127 5.92 -13.26 -1.55
N GLN A 128 5.03 -13.38 -0.55
CA GLN A 128 4.64 -12.26 0.30
C GLN A 128 5.84 -11.76 1.12
N VAL A 129 6.19 -10.48 1.00
CA VAL A 129 7.32 -9.86 1.71
C VAL A 129 6.88 -8.88 2.78
N PHE A 130 5.69 -8.29 2.65
CA PHE A 130 5.18 -7.30 3.59
C PHE A 130 3.65 -7.26 3.58
N ARG A 131 3.04 -6.93 4.73
CA ARG A 131 1.59 -6.75 4.89
C ARG A 131 1.27 -5.42 5.57
N PHE A 132 0.30 -4.69 5.00
CA PHE A 132 -0.41 -3.61 5.65
C PHE A 132 -1.76 -4.14 6.15
N GLN A 133 -2.07 -3.87 7.41
CA GLN A 133 -3.33 -4.21 8.06
C GLN A 133 -3.69 -3.16 9.12
N ASN A 134 -4.91 -3.22 9.65
CA ASN A 134 -5.48 -2.16 10.50
C ASN A 134 -4.60 -1.80 11.72
N ASP A 135 -4.02 -2.81 12.36
CA ASP A 135 -3.36 -2.61 13.66
C ASP A 135 -1.83 -2.57 13.56
N THR A 136 -1.25 -3.26 12.57
CA THR A 136 0.19 -3.41 12.46
C THR A 136 0.67 -3.39 11.01
N LEU A 137 1.96 -3.11 10.85
CA LEU A 137 2.70 -3.39 9.63
C LEU A 137 3.54 -4.64 9.89
N GLU A 138 3.40 -5.66 9.04
CA GLU A 138 4.09 -6.93 9.24
C GLU A 138 5.07 -7.18 8.10
N SER A 139 6.37 -7.07 8.39
CA SER A 139 7.40 -7.53 7.47
C SER A 139 7.57 -9.05 7.59
N LYS A 140 7.49 -9.77 6.47
CA LYS A 140 7.76 -11.21 6.41
C LYS A 140 9.25 -11.50 6.16
N LYS A 141 10.06 -10.45 6.05
CA LYS A 141 11.51 -10.47 5.81
C LYS A 141 12.21 -9.54 6.79
N SER A 142 13.52 -9.69 6.96
CA SER A 142 14.32 -8.70 7.70
C SER A 142 14.26 -7.34 7.02
N ILE A 143 14.14 -6.28 7.81
CA ILE A 143 14.15 -4.90 7.31
C ILE A 143 15.58 -4.37 7.39
N ASN A 144 16.15 -4.02 6.23
CA ASN A 144 17.42 -3.29 6.19
C ASN A 144 17.13 -1.78 6.11
N VAL A 145 17.70 -1.01 7.04
CA VAL A 145 17.49 0.44 7.14
C VAL A 145 18.84 1.13 6.98
N THR A 146 18.97 1.98 5.97
CA THR A 146 20.21 2.73 5.70
C THR A 146 20.46 3.85 6.73
N GLY A 147 19.40 4.33 7.36
CA GLY A 147 19.43 5.35 8.42
C GLY A 147 19.01 4.81 9.78
N ARG A 148 18.44 5.70 10.61
CA ARG A 148 18.01 5.37 11.97
C ARG A 148 16.53 4.98 12.00
N LEU A 149 16.22 3.88 12.68
CA LEU A 149 14.87 3.60 13.17
C LEU A 149 14.69 4.27 14.54
N THR A 150 13.64 5.06 14.70
CA THR A 150 13.31 5.74 15.98
C THR A 150 11.95 5.25 16.47
N PRO A 151 11.90 4.18 17.29
CA PRO A 151 10.68 3.75 17.96
C PRO A 151 10.04 4.85 18.80
N THR A 152 8.70 4.81 18.93
CA THR A 152 7.96 5.65 19.89
C THR A 152 8.11 5.14 21.33
N ASP A 153 8.45 3.87 21.49
CA ASP A 153 8.72 3.20 22.74
C ASP A 153 9.96 2.30 22.59
N TYR A 154 10.94 2.48 23.48
CA TYR A 154 12.17 1.70 23.54
C TYR A 154 12.15 0.60 24.59
N GLY A 155 11.02 0.34 25.28
CA GLY A 155 10.95 -0.59 26.40
C GLY A 155 11.45 -2.01 26.11
N ASN A 156 11.23 -2.52 24.90
CA ASN A 156 11.76 -3.82 24.46
C ASN A 156 13.27 -3.80 24.09
N PHE A 157 13.85 -2.62 23.90
CA PHE A 157 15.29 -2.42 23.72
C PHE A 157 15.96 -2.20 25.08
N ASP A 158 15.49 -1.23 25.85
CA ASP A 158 16.06 -0.76 27.11
C ASP A 158 16.14 -1.83 28.20
N SER A 159 15.28 -2.85 28.12
CA SER A 159 15.29 -4.01 29.01
C SER A 159 16.43 -5.02 28.72
N ARG A 160 17.21 -4.83 27.64
CA ARG A 160 18.20 -5.83 27.17
C ARG A 160 19.66 -5.42 27.35
N PHE A 161 19.95 -4.17 27.67
CA PHE A 161 21.32 -3.68 27.80
C PHE A 161 21.52 -2.81 29.05
N VAL A 162 22.77 -2.74 29.50
CA VAL A 162 23.18 -1.81 30.56
C VAL A 162 23.19 -0.40 29.99
N GLN A 163 22.38 0.46 30.58
CA GLN A 163 22.23 1.86 30.21
C GLN A 163 23.24 2.75 30.94
N ASP A 164 23.63 2.37 32.17
CA ASP A 164 24.59 3.11 32.99
C ASP A 164 25.20 2.23 34.10
N ILE A 165 26.33 2.65 34.67
CA ILE A 165 27.03 2.03 35.80
C ILE A 165 27.41 3.10 36.82
N ARG A 166 27.16 2.85 38.11
CA ARG A 166 27.55 3.77 39.18
C ARG A 166 28.02 3.06 40.44
N LEU A 167 28.62 3.82 41.34
CA LEU A 167 28.78 3.43 42.74
C LEU A 167 27.54 3.86 43.53
N GLY A 168 26.95 2.94 44.28
CA GLY A 168 25.83 3.22 45.17
C GLY A 168 26.26 3.99 46.43
N SER A 169 25.42 3.93 47.46
CA SER A 169 25.65 4.63 48.72
C SER A 169 26.96 4.20 49.41
N LEU A 170 27.68 5.19 49.96
CA LEU A 170 28.87 4.98 50.79
C LEU A 170 28.52 4.21 52.06
N GLN A 171 29.38 3.27 52.44
CA GLN A 171 29.39 2.63 53.74
C GLN A 171 30.76 2.83 54.38
N TYR A 172 30.79 3.19 55.65
CA TYR A 172 32.02 3.28 56.45
C TYR A 172 32.12 2.07 57.38
N GLY A 173 33.32 1.53 57.53
CA GLY A 173 33.64 0.47 58.49
C GLY A 173 34.96 0.79 59.18
N GLN A 174 35.00 0.71 60.50
CA GLN A 174 36.23 0.85 61.29
C GLN A 174 37.12 -0.38 61.06
N VAL A 175 38.40 -0.15 60.77
CA VAL A 175 39.41 -1.19 60.48
C VAL A 175 40.30 -1.43 61.69
N TRP A 176 40.86 -0.38 62.30
CA TRP A 176 41.67 -0.51 63.51
C TRP A 176 40.79 -0.88 64.71
N ASN A 177 41.14 -1.98 65.40
CA ASN A 177 40.33 -2.59 66.46
C ASN A 177 38.83 -2.76 66.09
N GLY A 178 38.53 -2.88 64.79
CA GLY A 178 37.18 -2.98 64.25
C GLY A 178 37.02 -4.18 63.32
N PRO A 179 35.77 -4.58 63.00
CA PRO A 179 35.50 -5.74 62.15
C PRO A 179 35.88 -5.51 60.67
N GLY A 180 36.13 -4.27 60.26
CA GLY A 180 36.37 -3.91 58.86
C GLY A 180 35.20 -4.31 57.95
N PHE A 181 35.54 -4.75 56.74
CA PHE A 181 34.58 -5.35 55.82
C PHE A 181 35.06 -6.74 55.41
N SER A 182 34.21 -7.74 55.58
CA SER A 182 34.37 -9.02 54.88
C SER A 182 34.07 -8.83 53.39
N ASP A 183 34.54 -9.78 52.58
CA ASP A 183 34.11 -9.85 51.19
C ASP A 183 32.58 -9.91 51.14
N THR A 184 32.01 -9.11 50.24
CA THR A 184 30.57 -8.98 50.03
C THR A 184 30.36 -8.76 48.54
N SER A 185 29.66 -9.70 47.89
CA SER A 185 29.38 -9.67 46.45
C SER A 185 28.92 -8.28 45.99
N GLY A 186 29.59 -7.75 44.96
CA GLY A 186 29.26 -6.47 44.35
C GLY A 186 29.76 -5.23 45.08
N TYR A 187 30.46 -5.35 46.21
CA TYR A 187 31.04 -4.21 46.92
C TYR A 187 32.53 -4.03 46.62
N VAL A 188 32.96 -2.77 46.57
CA VAL A 188 34.38 -2.39 46.41
C VAL A 188 34.77 -1.36 47.45
N ILE A 189 36.02 -1.41 47.92
CA ILE A 189 36.61 -0.36 48.76
C ILE A 189 36.82 0.89 47.90
N THR A 190 36.35 2.03 48.38
CA THR A 190 36.42 3.33 47.67
C THR A 190 37.20 4.38 48.44
N GLY A 191 37.79 4.04 49.58
CA GLY A 191 38.62 4.93 50.37
C GLY A 191 39.18 4.25 51.60
N ILE A 192 40.36 4.69 52.02
CA ILE A 192 41.04 4.29 53.25
C ILE A 192 41.31 5.56 54.05
N ILE A 193 41.07 5.50 55.36
CA ILE A 193 41.18 6.64 56.27
C ILE A 193 42.22 6.31 57.32
N ASN A 194 43.18 7.21 57.49
CA ASN A 194 44.07 7.30 58.62
C ASN A 194 43.99 8.75 59.12
N GLY A 195 43.19 8.97 60.16
CA GLY A 195 42.86 10.28 60.69
C GLY A 195 43.90 10.84 61.65
N ASN A 196 44.68 9.97 62.29
CA ASN A 196 45.76 10.37 63.22
C ASN A 196 47.15 10.42 62.53
N SER A 197 47.23 10.00 61.26
CA SER A 197 48.45 9.96 60.44
C SER A 197 49.59 9.12 61.03
N ASP A 198 49.25 8.04 61.75
CA ASP A 198 50.22 7.04 62.21
C ASP A 198 50.48 5.95 61.15
N GLU A 199 51.14 4.84 61.51
CA GLU A 199 51.43 3.74 60.57
C GLU A 199 50.23 2.81 60.32
N LEU A 200 49.07 3.02 60.96
CA LEU A 200 47.92 2.14 60.94
C LEU A 200 46.72 2.74 60.17
N VAL A 201 45.83 1.87 59.70
CA VAL A 201 44.61 2.27 59.00
C VAL A 201 43.43 2.28 59.98
N ASP A 202 42.77 3.42 60.14
CA ASP A 202 41.65 3.58 61.06
C ASP A 202 40.32 3.07 60.49
N GLY A 203 40.04 3.35 59.21
CA GLY A 203 38.76 3.04 58.60
C GLY A 203 38.80 2.84 57.10
N ALA A 204 37.75 2.21 56.57
CA ALA A 204 37.55 1.99 55.15
C ALA A 204 36.17 2.45 54.72
N HIS A 205 36.10 2.98 53.51
CA HIS A 205 34.86 3.24 52.79
C HIS A 205 34.63 2.16 51.75
N ARG A 206 33.40 1.67 51.61
CA ARG A 206 32.99 0.81 50.49
C ARG A 206 31.69 1.27 49.85
N ARG A 207 31.46 0.88 48.61
CA ARG A 207 30.20 1.12 47.88
C ARG A 207 29.83 -0.12 47.05
N PRO A 208 28.54 -0.42 46.87
CA PRO A 208 28.14 -1.41 45.88
C PRO A 208 28.32 -0.82 44.47
N ILE A 209 28.80 -1.62 43.53
CA ILE A 209 28.70 -1.29 42.11
C ILE A 209 27.28 -1.61 41.66
N GLN A 210 26.64 -0.68 40.95
CA GLN A 210 25.29 -0.81 40.44
C GLN A 210 25.27 -0.64 38.92
N LYS A 211 24.35 -1.33 38.24
CA LYS A 211 24.07 -1.19 36.81
C LYS A 211 22.60 -0.84 36.58
N LEU A 212 22.32 0.01 35.59
CA LEU A 212 20.97 0.41 35.18
C LEU A 212 20.53 -0.45 33.98
N ILE A 213 19.40 -1.15 34.09
CA ILE A 213 18.77 -1.90 32.99
C ILE A 213 17.26 -1.67 33.10
N GLY A 214 16.59 -1.33 31.99
CA GLY A 214 15.13 -1.14 31.96
C GLY A 214 14.64 -0.11 32.98
N ASN A 215 15.37 1.00 33.15
CA ASN A 215 15.09 2.05 34.13
C ASN A 215 15.13 1.61 35.62
N GLN A 216 15.77 0.47 35.91
CA GLN A 216 15.96 -0.02 37.28
C GLN A 216 17.46 -0.25 37.60
N TRP A 217 17.89 0.20 38.79
CA TRP A 217 19.24 -0.04 39.30
C TRP A 217 19.34 -1.39 40.01
N TYR A 218 20.36 -2.18 39.64
CA TYR A 218 20.68 -3.48 40.23
C TYR A 218 22.08 -3.45 40.82
N ASN A 219 22.27 -4.02 42.02
CA ASN A 219 23.62 -4.33 42.50
C ASN A 219 24.23 -5.42 41.63
N VAL A 220 25.51 -5.28 41.28
CA VAL A 220 26.24 -6.33 40.56
C VAL A 220 26.62 -7.46 41.51
N VAL A 221 27.08 -8.58 40.94
CA VAL A 221 27.53 -9.75 41.70
C VAL A 221 29.02 -10.03 41.47
N SER A 222 29.70 -10.55 42.49
CA SER A 222 31.06 -11.09 42.39
C SER A 222 30.99 -12.61 42.23
N ILE A 223 31.93 -13.20 41.46
CA ILE A 223 32.03 -14.66 41.22
C ILE A 223 33.30 -15.24 41.83
#